data_AF-A0A2D1SQY5-F1
#
_entry.id   AF-A0A2D1SQY5-F1
#
_cell.length_a   1.000
_cell.length_b   1.000
_cell.length_c   1.000
_cell.angle_alpha   90.00
_cell.angle_beta   90.00
_cell.angle_gamma   90.00
#
_symmetry.space_group_name_H-M   'P 1'
#
loop_
_entity.id
_entity.type
_entity.pdbx_description
1 polymer ?
#
loop_
_entity_poly.entity_id
_entity_poly.type
_entity_poly.pdbx_seq_one_letter_code
_entity_poly.pdbx_strand_id
1 'polypeptide(L)'
;MISLEDRPIVHEFIVLDLAIRSLQQDYTKLEGLKMHAFYSRWTDLLMKNLNEAYIVQKRQLANKRIRIVRWMKIDAYFSDVIIATAGEDIVLRYANQALKTEVEQLLIQKATSV
;
A
#
# COMPACT_ATOMS: atom_id res chain seq x y z
N MET A 1 9.84 20.47 -4.30
CA MET A 1 9.61 19.48 -5.40
C MET A 1 10.12 18.10 -4.98
N ILE A 2 9.29 17.07 -5.08
CA ILE A 2 9.73 15.66 -5.01
C ILE A 2 10.71 15.43 -6.18
N SER A 3 11.88 14.86 -5.90
CA SER A 3 12.81 14.45 -6.96
C SER A 3 12.15 13.37 -7.83
N LEU A 4 12.47 13.34 -9.13
CA LEU A 4 11.91 12.32 -10.04
C LEU A 4 12.21 10.89 -9.55
N GLU A 5 13.30 10.71 -8.80
CA GLU A 5 13.72 9.45 -8.20
C GLU A 5 12.86 9.03 -6.98
N ASP A 6 12.25 10.00 -6.29
CA ASP A 6 11.44 9.73 -5.09
C ASP A 6 9.98 9.41 -5.41
N ARG A 7 9.48 9.83 -6.58
CA ARG A 7 8.13 9.50 -7.05
C ARG A 7 7.83 7.99 -7.07
N PRO A 8 8.67 7.14 -7.69
CA PRO A 8 8.41 5.70 -7.73
C PRO A 8 8.42 5.08 -6.32
N ILE A 9 9.32 5.53 -5.44
CA ILE A 9 9.42 5.02 -4.06
C ILE A 9 8.14 5.35 -3.27
N VAL A 10 7.63 6.57 -3.41
CA VAL A 10 6.38 6.98 -2.77
C VAL A 10 5.19 6.20 -3.33
N HIS A 11 5.17 5.98 -4.64
CA HIS A 11 4.13 5.21 -5.30
C HIS A 11 4.11 3.76 -4.83
N GLU A 12 5.26 3.07 -4.83
CA GLU A 12 5.38 1.71 -4.30
C GLU A 12 4.93 1.62 -2.85
N PHE A 13 5.30 2.61 -2.03
CA PHE A 13 4.89 2.65 -0.63
C PHE A 13 3.36 2.80 -0.47
N ILE A 14 2.71 3.59 -1.33
CA ILE A 14 1.25 3.72 -1.37
C ILE A 14 0.61 2.37 -1.72
N VAL A 15 1.11 1.68 -2.75
CA VAL A 15 0.59 0.38 -3.17
C VAL A 15 0.76 -0.65 -2.03
N LEU A 16 1.89 -0.65 -1.33
CA LEU A 16 2.10 -1.52 -0.16
C LEU A 16 1.15 -1.21 1.00
N ASP A 17 0.92 0.07 1.35
CA ASP A 17 -0.02 0.46 2.41
C ASP A 17 -1.45 0.00 2.08
N LEU A 18 -1.87 0.18 0.82
CA LEU A 18 -3.18 -0.27 0.34
C LEU A 18 -3.30 -1.80 0.31
N ALA A 19 -2.24 -2.51 -0.07
CA ALA A 19 -2.21 -3.97 -0.05
C ALA A 19 -2.38 -4.53 1.36
N ILE A 20 -1.67 -3.95 2.34
CA ILE A 20 -1.78 -4.34 3.76
C ILE A 20 -3.19 -4.09 4.28
N ARG A 21 -3.76 -2.90 4.03
CA ARG A 21 -5.14 -2.56 4.46
C ARG A 21 -6.17 -3.50 3.84
N SER A 22 -6.01 -3.83 2.55
CA SER A 22 -6.92 -4.73 1.85
C SER A 22 -6.87 -6.13 2.46
N LEU A 23 -5.67 -6.66 2.69
CA LEU A 23 -5.49 -7.95 3.37
C LEU A 23 -6.05 -7.96 4.79
N GLN A 24 -5.90 -6.87 5.56
CA GLN A 24 -6.47 -6.76 6.90
C GLN A 24 -8.00 -6.79 6.86
N GLN A 25 -8.60 -6.07 5.91
CA GLN A 25 -10.05 -6.08 5.72
C GLN A 25 -10.56 -7.46 5.31
N ASP A 26 -9.81 -8.17 4.46
CA ASP A 26 -10.18 -9.50 4.02
C ASP A 26 -9.97 -10.53 5.13
N TYR A 27 -8.94 -10.39 5.97
CA TYR A 27 -8.71 -11.21 7.15
C TYR A 27 -9.91 -11.24 8.08
N THR A 28 -10.52 -10.07 8.35
CA THR A 28 -11.75 -9.98 9.17
C THR A 28 -12.92 -10.74 8.56
N LYS A 29 -12.97 -10.90 7.23
CA LYS A 29 -14.02 -11.66 6.54
C LYS A 29 -13.71 -13.17 6.47
N LEU A 30 -12.46 -13.58 6.65
CA LEU A 30 -12.04 -14.99 6.57
C LEU A 30 -12.59 -15.83 7.73
N GLU A 31 -12.97 -15.23 8.86
CA GLU A 31 -13.56 -15.92 10.01
C GLU A 31 -14.83 -16.72 9.65
N GLY A 32 -15.56 -16.31 8.60
CA GLY A 32 -16.75 -17.01 8.11
C GLY A 32 -16.50 -18.24 7.24
N LEU A 33 -15.25 -18.56 6.89
CA LEU A 33 -14.93 -19.64 5.95
C LEU A 33 -14.62 -20.97 6.62
N LYS A 34 -15.06 -22.07 5.99
CA LYS A 34 -14.82 -23.45 6.46
C LYS A 34 -13.34 -23.80 6.64
N MET A 35 -12.44 -23.15 5.88
CA MET A 35 -10.98 -23.36 5.92
C MET A 35 -10.24 -22.15 6.51
N HIS A 36 -10.89 -21.37 7.39
CA HIS A 36 -10.31 -20.15 7.97
C HIS A 36 -8.91 -20.42 8.56
N ALA A 37 -8.67 -21.53 9.27
CA ALA A 37 -7.38 -21.82 9.88
C ALA A 37 -6.21 -21.87 8.87
N PHE A 38 -6.45 -22.38 7.66
CA PHE A 38 -5.44 -22.39 6.60
C PHE A 38 -5.26 -20.99 6.00
N TYR A 39 -6.37 -20.33 5.64
CA TYR A 39 -6.33 -19.01 5.04
C TYR A 39 -5.73 -17.97 5.98
N SER A 40 -6.08 -17.99 7.27
CA SER A 40 -5.51 -17.12 8.31
C SER A 40 -4.00 -17.28 8.39
N ARG A 41 -3.50 -18.52 8.43
CA ARG A 41 -2.05 -18.77 8.46
C ARG A 41 -1.35 -18.28 7.20
N TRP A 42 -1.96 -18.48 6.04
CA TRP A 42 -1.41 -18.02 4.76
C TRP A 42 -1.41 -16.49 4.66
N THR A 43 -2.49 -15.83 5.08
CA THR A 43 -2.56 -14.36 5.16
C THR A 43 -1.58 -13.79 6.17
N ASP A 44 -1.33 -14.48 7.29
CA ASP A 44 -0.35 -14.05 8.29
C ASP A 44 1.08 -14.06 7.71
N LEU A 45 1.43 -15.10 6.95
CA LEU A 45 2.72 -15.18 6.26
C LEU A 45 2.86 -14.06 5.22
N LEU A 46 1.82 -13.83 4.42
CA LEU A 46 1.79 -12.73 3.45
C LEU A 46 1.91 -11.36 4.12
N MET A 47 1.18 -11.13 5.21
CA MET A 47 1.25 -9.88 5.97
C MET A 47 2.64 -9.66 6.54
N LYS A 48 3.33 -10.70 7.04
CA LYS A 48 4.72 -10.57 7.51
C LYS A 48 5.64 -10.11 6.40
N ASN A 49 5.60 -10.76 5.23
CA ASN A 49 6.44 -10.40 4.09
C ASN A 49 6.17 -8.96 3.61
N LEU A 50 4.91 -8.52 3.58
CA LEU A 50 4.54 -7.16 3.22
C LEU A 50 4.95 -6.13 4.28
N ASN A 51 4.82 -6.46 5.56
CA ASN A 51 5.22 -5.59 6.66
C ASN A 51 6.73 -5.34 6.67
N GLU A 52 7.54 -6.35 6.35
CA GLU A 52 8.99 -6.17 6.22
C GLU A 52 9.33 -5.17 5.10
N ALA A 53 8.75 -5.34 3.91
CA ALA A 53 8.92 -4.40 2.80
C ALA A 53 8.42 -2.99 3.15
N TYR A 54 7.27 -2.89 3.82
CA TYR A 54 6.68 -1.64 4.27
C TYR A 54 7.58 -0.91 5.27
N ILE A 55 8.16 -1.60 6.25
CA ILE A 55 9.05 -0.99 7.25
C ILE A 55 10.32 -0.45 6.58
N VAL A 56 10.90 -1.19 5.64
CA VAL A 56 12.08 -0.75 4.89
C VAL A 56 11.78 0.53 4.10
N GLN A 57 10.70 0.54 3.32
CA GLN A 57 10.33 1.73 2.54
C GLN A 57 9.93 2.91 3.41
N LYS A 58 9.20 2.67 4.51
CA LYS A 58 8.84 3.73 5.49
C LYS A 58 10.10 4.40 6.07
N ARG A 59 11.14 3.62 6.39
CA ARG A 59 12.42 4.15 6.86
C ARG A 59 13.13 4.97 5.77
N GLN A 60 13.13 4.49 4.53
CA GLN A 60 13.70 5.24 3.39
C GLN A 60 12.99 6.60 3.19
N LEU A 61 11.66 6.61 3.22
CA LEU A 61 10.87 7.85 3.10
C LEU A 61 11.09 8.79 4.29
N ALA A 62 11.16 8.26 5.51
CA ALA A 62 11.45 9.05 6.71
C ALA A 62 12.83 9.72 6.65
N ASN A 63 13.86 9.02 6.14
CA ASN A 63 15.19 9.58 5.95
C ASN A 63 15.18 10.75 4.95
N LYS A 64 14.34 10.68 3.92
CA LYS A 64 14.14 11.75 2.93
C LYS A 64 13.15 12.84 3.39
N ARG A 65 12.64 12.75 4.63
CA ARG A 65 11.60 13.64 5.20
C ARG A 65 10.33 13.71 4.34
N ILE A 66 9.98 12.61 3.69
CA ILE A 66 8.76 12.45 2.90
C ILE A 66 7.73 11.72 3.77
N ARG A 67 6.51 12.27 3.86
CA ARG A 67 5.42 11.68 4.65
C ARG A 67 4.10 11.78 3.90
N ILE A 68 3.31 10.72 3.92
CA ILE A 68 1.92 10.77 3.45
C ILE A 68 1.08 11.44 4.54
N VAL A 69 0.39 12.51 4.18
CA VAL A 69 -0.44 13.32 5.09
C VAL A 69 -1.87 12.82 5.10
N ARG A 70 -2.47 12.68 3.91
CA ARG A 70 -3.90 12.38 3.79
C ARG A 70 -4.24 11.74 2.46
N TRP A 71 -5.20 10.81 2.52
CA TRP A 71 -5.93 10.30 1.37
C TRP A 71 -7.26 11.03 1.25
N MET A 72 -7.55 11.61 0.09
CA MET A 72 -8.79 12.31 -0.19
C MET A 72 -9.47 11.70 -1.42
N LYS A 73 -10.62 11.07 -1.21
CA LYS A 73 -11.45 10.60 -2.33
C LYS A 73 -12.09 11.82 -2.99
N ILE A 74 -11.86 11.99 -4.29
CA ILE A 74 -12.45 13.10 -5.06
C ILE A 74 -13.80 12.65 -5.60
N ASP A 75 -13.81 11.51 -6.29
CA ASP A 75 -14.98 10.98 -6.96
C ASP A 75 -14.96 9.44 -6.98
N ALA A 76 -15.78 8.83 -7.84
CA ALA A 76 -15.85 7.37 -7.98
C ALA A 76 -14.57 6.76 -8.60
N TYR A 77 -13.83 7.53 -9.41
CA TYR A 77 -12.74 7.07 -10.26
C TYR A 77 -11.36 7.54 -9.79
N PHE A 78 -11.27 8.64 -9.04
CA PHE A 78 -10.03 9.28 -8.64
C PHE A 78 -9.92 9.52 -7.14
N SER A 79 -8.69 9.40 -6.66
CA SER A 79 -8.28 9.75 -5.30
C SER A 79 -7.01 10.60 -5.33
N ASP A 80 -6.97 11.63 -4.50
CA ASP A 80 -5.81 12.48 -4.30
C ASP A 80 -5.07 12.07 -3.02
N VAL A 81 -3.74 11.99 -3.11
CA VAL A 81 -2.84 11.66 -2.02
C VAL A 81 -1.96 12.87 -1.74
N ILE A 82 -2.11 13.44 -0.55
CA ILE A 82 -1.32 14.59 -0.11
C ILE A 82 -0.06 14.07 0.57
N ILE A 83 1.10 14.50 0.07
CA ILE A 83 2.42 14.12 0.55
C ILE A 83 3.14 15.38 1.02
N ALA A 84 3.55 15.39 2.28
CA ALA A 84 4.41 16.42 2.83
C ALA A 84 5.88 16.07 2.55
N THR A 85 6.60 17.03 1.99
CA THR A 85 8.05 16.97 1.85
C THR A 85 8.73 18.09 2.64
N ALA A 86 10.06 18.05 2.75
CA ALA A 86 10.82 19.08 3.45
C ALA A 86 10.63 20.51 2.89
N GLY A 87 10.14 20.65 1.65
CA GLY A 87 9.90 21.94 1.02
C GLY A 87 8.42 22.31 0.95
N GLU A 88 7.61 21.47 0.31
CA GLU A 88 6.19 21.77 0.03
C GLU A 88 5.33 20.50 0.04
N ASP A 89 4.04 20.67 0.29
CA ASP A 89 3.04 19.63 0.18
C ASP A 89 2.65 19.44 -1.30
N ILE A 90 2.68 18.18 -1.75
CA ILE A 90 2.37 17.80 -3.14
C ILE A 90 1.15 16.91 -3.13
N VAL A 91 0.27 17.12 -4.10
CA VAL A 91 -0.91 16.29 -4.33
C VAL A 91 -0.64 15.37 -5.52
N LEU A 92 -0.75 14.06 -5.31
CA LEU A 92 -0.70 13.06 -6.38
C LEU A 92 -2.11 12.52 -6.63
N ARG A 93 -2.58 12.63 -7.87
CA ARG A 93 -3.86 12.07 -8.29
C ARG A 93 -3.67 10.67 -8.84
N TYR A 94 -4.47 9.75 -8.32
CA TYR A 94 -4.49 8.36 -8.76
C TYR A 94 -5.86 7.96 -9.29
N ALA A 95 -5.86 7.14 -10.34
CA ALA A 95 -7.05 6.42 -10.77
C ALA A 95 -7.26 5.20 -9.87
N ASN A 96 -8.44 5.11 -9.25
CA ASN A 96 -8.81 4.04 -8.32
C ASN A 96 -8.69 2.65 -8.97
N GLN A 97 -9.10 2.53 -10.24
CA GLN A 97 -9.02 1.27 -10.97
C GLN A 97 -7.57 0.84 -11.20
N ALA A 98 -6.67 1.77 -11.54
CA ALA A 98 -5.26 1.47 -11.77
C ALA A 98 -4.58 1.02 -10.47
N LEU A 99 -4.80 1.75 -9.38
CA LEU A 99 -4.30 1.38 -8.05
C LEU A 99 -4.79 -0.01 -7.63
N LYS A 100 -6.06 -0.33 -7.88
CA LYS A 100 -6.61 -1.64 -7.56
C LYS A 100 -5.87 -2.75 -8.32
N THR A 101 -5.67 -2.57 -9.62
CA THR A 101 -4.94 -3.55 -10.45
C THR A 101 -3.49 -3.73 -9.99
N GLU A 102 -2.78 -2.65 -9.64
CA GLU A 102 -1.40 -2.74 -9.14
C GLU A 102 -1.30 -3.45 -7.79
N VAL A 103 -2.24 -3.17 -6.88
CA VAL A 103 -2.33 -3.87 -5.58
C VAL A 103 -2.59 -5.36 -5.79
N GLU A 104 -3.54 -5.72 -6.68
CA GLU A 104 -3.84 -7.12 -7.01
C GLU A 104 -2.61 -7.84 -7.59
N GLN A 105 -1.91 -7.21 -8.52
CA GLN A 105 -0.67 -7.76 -9.10
C GLN A 105 0.42 -7.95 -8.04
N LEU A 106 0.61 -6.99 -7.14
CA LEU A 106 1.57 -7.08 -6.05
C LEU A 106 1.23 -8.25 -5.12
N LEU A 107 -0.05 -8.40 -4.75
CA LEU A 107 -0.50 -9.49 -3.90
C LEU A 107 -0.28 -10.86 -4.58
N ILE A 108 -0.61 -11.00 -5.86
CA ILE A 108 -0.39 -12.24 -6.63
C ILE A 108 1.11 -12.58 -6.70
N GLN A 109 1.96 -11.58 -6.95
CA GLN A 109 3.41 -11.77 -7.04
C GLN A 109 3.98 -12.24 -5.69
N LYS A 110 3.54 -11.62 -4.59
CA LYS A 110 3.98 -12.00 -3.25
C LYS A 110 3.42 -13.35 -2.82
N ALA A 111 2.17 -13.65 -3.17
CA ALA A 111 1.52 -14.95 -2.95
C ALA A 111 2.27 -16.12 -3.60
N THR A 112 2.76 -15.92 -4.83
CA THR A 112 3.52 -16.95 -5.55
C THR A 112 4.92 -17.16 -4.96
N SER A 113 5.42 -16.22 -4.16
CA SER A 113 6.74 -16.29 -3.50
C SER A 113 6.72 -16.86 -2.07
N VAL A 114 5.53 -17.19 -1.53
CA VAL A 114 5.33 -17.81 -0.20
C VAL A 114 5.12 -19.31 -0.34
#